data_AF-A0A373W3U6-F1
#
_entry.id   AF-A0A373W3U6-F1
#
_cell.length_a   1.000
_cell.length_b   1.000
_cell.length_c   1.000
_cell.angle_alpha   90.00
_cell.angle_beta   90.00
_cell.angle_gamma   90.00
#
_symmetry.space_group_name_H-M   'P 1'
#
loop_
_entity.id
_entity.type
_entity.pdbx_description
1 polymer ?
#
loop_
_entity_poly.entity_id
_entity_poly.type
_entity_poly.pdbx_seq_one_letter_code
_entity_poly.pdbx_strand_id
1 'polypeptide(L)'
;MEKKRKDSRGRVLRKGETFREKEGRYSYEYKDTFGNRKTIYSVDLLKLREREKQIERDISDGLNMYVAGKATLNYLFERYMDTKYNLRENTKVNYKYMYDNYVRNTIGKRLIADIKYSDIVYFYKSLITEKGLELNTVDTIHTVIHPVFSMAVRDDVIRKNPASGVLADIKKESGKNKGIRHALTIEQQRVFMKYMIEEEQFNHWIPIFTILLGTGCRVGEFIGLRWEDVDFKQKVISINHSIAYVCYGKEDGRKSHYAISLPETEAGIRYIPMTDEVYDVFKAEYYRQQENGFSQFSIEGMSGFIFTNRCGRIYNQQTLNKGLKRISENYNQKELIDAKKQKREPIILPHFTCHQLRHTFATRLCESTSNLKAIQDIMGHANIETTMDIYAEATVGAKQKAIENLSNNLKLF
;
A
#
# COMPACT_ATOMS: atom_id res chain seq x y z
N MET A 1 -9.38 -59.46 -14.00
CA MET A 1 -9.17 -58.75 -15.27
C MET A 1 -10.46 -57.99 -15.61
N GLU A 2 -10.44 -56.66 -15.63
CA GLU A 2 -11.63 -55.87 -16.01
C GLU A 2 -12.06 -56.19 -17.45
N LYS A 3 -13.35 -56.51 -17.65
CA LYS A 3 -13.95 -56.69 -18.97
C LYS A 3 -13.81 -55.39 -19.78
N LYS A 4 -12.88 -55.37 -20.73
CA LYS A 4 -12.68 -54.23 -21.65
C LYS A 4 -13.95 -53.99 -22.46
N ARG A 5 -14.54 -52.79 -22.35
CA ARG A 5 -15.73 -52.37 -23.11
C ARG A 5 -15.39 -52.34 -24.61
N LYS A 6 -16.23 -52.95 -25.44
CA LYS A 6 -16.06 -53.02 -26.91
C LYS A 6 -17.28 -52.42 -27.61
N ASP A 7 -17.08 -51.85 -28.79
CA ASP A 7 -18.17 -51.43 -29.68
C ASP A 7 -18.80 -52.62 -30.43
N SER A 8 -19.87 -52.37 -31.20
CA SER A 8 -20.55 -53.36 -32.05
C SER A 8 -19.68 -53.90 -33.20
N ARG A 9 -18.48 -53.35 -33.41
CA ARG A 9 -17.47 -53.80 -34.39
C ARG A 9 -16.26 -54.46 -33.72
N GLY A 10 -16.32 -54.74 -32.41
CA GLY A 10 -15.28 -55.42 -31.64
C GLY A 10 -14.08 -54.56 -31.20
N ARG A 11 -14.10 -53.24 -31.45
CA ARG A 11 -13.02 -52.31 -31.06
C ARG A 11 -13.11 -51.96 -29.58
N VAL A 12 -11.98 -51.98 -28.88
CA VAL A 12 -11.91 -51.66 -27.45
C VAL A 12 -12.01 -50.14 -27.23
N LEU A 13 -12.93 -49.72 -26.36
CA LEU A 13 -13.14 -48.34 -25.95
C LEU A 13 -12.34 -48.00 -24.67
N ARG A 14 -11.76 -46.80 -24.62
CA ARG A 14 -11.06 -46.24 -23.47
C ARG A 14 -12.03 -45.63 -22.44
N LYS A 15 -11.53 -45.31 -21.25
CA LYS A 15 -12.30 -44.64 -20.20
C LYS A 15 -12.75 -43.26 -20.71
N GLY A 16 -14.06 -43.00 -20.70
CA GLY A 16 -14.65 -41.76 -21.25
C GLY A 16 -15.12 -41.85 -22.71
N GLU A 17 -14.71 -42.87 -23.47
CA GLU A 17 -15.20 -43.14 -24.83
C GLU A 17 -16.54 -43.91 -24.78
N THR A 18 -17.50 -43.52 -25.61
CA THR A 18 -18.77 -44.23 -25.83
C THR A 18 -19.13 -44.23 -27.31
N PHE A 19 -19.65 -45.34 -27.83
CA PHE A 19 -20.18 -45.42 -29.19
C PHE A 19 -21.70 -45.25 -29.17
N ARG A 20 -22.22 -44.30 -29.94
CA ARG A 20 -23.67 -44.04 -30.07
C ARG A 20 -24.19 -44.71 -31.33
N GLU A 21 -24.76 -45.90 -31.17
CA GLU A 21 -25.21 -46.75 -32.28
C GLU A 21 -26.29 -46.07 -33.16
N LYS A 22 -27.21 -45.31 -32.55
CA LYS A 22 -28.28 -44.60 -33.27
C LYS A 22 -27.75 -43.45 -34.16
N GLU A 23 -26.60 -42.87 -33.83
CA GLU A 23 -26.03 -41.71 -34.53
C GLU A 23 -24.81 -42.07 -35.39
N GLY A 24 -24.31 -43.31 -35.29
CA GLY A 24 -23.14 -43.79 -36.02
C GLY A 24 -21.83 -43.07 -35.66
N ARG A 25 -21.70 -42.55 -34.43
CA ARG A 25 -20.58 -41.71 -33.99
C ARG A 25 -20.04 -42.13 -32.62
N TYR A 26 -18.75 -41.90 -32.41
CA TYR A 26 -18.09 -42.02 -31.12
C TYR A 26 -18.14 -40.68 -30.38
N SER A 27 -18.22 -40.74 -29.05
CA SER A 27 -18.16 -39.59 -28.17
C SER A 27 -17.12 -39.79 -27.07
N TYR A 28 -16.42 -38.72 -26.69
CA TYR A 28 -15.54 -38.70 -25.53
C TYR A 28 -15.97 -37.59 -24.57
N GLU A 29 -16.20 -37.95 -23.30
CA GLU A 29 -16.56 -37.03 -22.22
C GLU A 29 -15.34 -36.71 -21.36
N TYR A 30 -15.05 -35.44 -21.17
CA TYR A 30 -13.95 -34.94 -20.33
C TYR A 30 -14.42 -33.79 -19.44
N LYS A 31 -13.66 -33.50 -18.38
CA LYS A 31 -13.85 -32.31 -17.55
C LYS A 31 -12.89 -31.21 -18.01
N ASP A 32 -13.38 -30.01 -18.21
CA ASP A 32 -12.54 -28.84 -18.49
C ASP A 32 -11.78 -28.37 -17.24
N THR A 33 -10.87 -27.40 -17.41
CA THR A 33 -10.07 -26.83 -16.32
C THR A 33 -10.89 -26.16 -15.22
N PHE A 34 -12.20 -25.95 -15.41
CA PHE A 34 -13.13 -25.42 -14.42
C PHE A 34 -14.06 -26.49 -13.83
N GLY A 35 -13.87 -27.76 -14.17
CA GLY A 35 -14.64 -28.89 -13.67
C GLY A 35 -15.96 -29.15 -14.40
N ASN A 36 -16.27 -28.40 -15.47
CA ASN A 36 -17.47 -28.62 -16.27
C ASN A 36 -17.29 -29.81 -17.23
N ARG A 37 -18.34 -30.61 -17.39
CA ARG A 37 -18.33 -31.76 -18.32
C ARG A 37 -18.55 -31.27 -19.74
N LYS A 38 -17.69 -31.68 -20.67
CA LYS A 38 -17.82 -31.43 -22.11
C LYS A 38 -17.69 -32.73 -22.88
N THR A 39 -18.40 -32.81 -24.01
CA THR A 39 -18.43 -33.99 -24.86
C THR A 39 -18.04 -33.61 -26.27
N ILE A 40 -17.10 -34.34 -26.86
CA ILE A 40 -16.74 -34.22 -28.27
C ILE A 40 -17.18 -35.45 -29.05
N TYR A 41 -17.39 -35.28 -30.35
CA TYR A 41 -17.93 -36.31 -31.23
C TYR A 41 -17.03 -36.51 -32.47
N SER A 42 -16.99 -37.75 -32.97
CA SER A 42 -16.31 -38.10 -34.23
C SER A 42 -16.94 -39.36 -34.84
N VAL A 43 -17.00 -39.43 -36.17
CA VAL A 43 -17.43 -40.64 -36.91
C VAL A 43 -16.33 -41.72 -36.91
N ASP A 44 -15.08 -41.33 -36.72
CA ASP A 44 -13.92 -42.23 -36.71
C ASP A 44 -13.25 -42.23 -35.33
N LEU A 45 -12.99 -43.44 -34.82
CA LEU A 45 -12.37 -43.69 -33.52
C LEU A 45 -10.91 -43.22 -33.49
N LEU A 46 -10.17 -43.32 -34.59
CA LEU A 46 -8.79 -42.83 -34.65
C LEU A 46 -8.74 -41.30 -34.55
N LYS A 47 -9.59 -40.61 -35.33
CA LYS A 47 -9.74 -39.15 -35.24
C LYS A 47 -10.27 -38.68 -33.87
N LEU A 48 -11.12 -39.48 -33.22
CA LEU A 48 -11.54 -39.18 -31.84
C LEU A 48 -10.36 -39.21 -30.88
N ARG A 49 -9.48 -40.21 -31.01
CA ARG A 49 -8.30 -40.40 -30.15
C ARG A 49 -7.19 -39.40 -30.41
N GLU A 50 -7.03 -38.92 -31.63
CA GLU A 50 -6.15 -37.78 -31.93
C GLU A 50 -6.66 -36.52 -31.23
N ARG A 51 -7.99 -36.27 -31.27
CA ARG A 51 -8.62 -35.15 -30.55
C ARG A 51 -8.55 -35.31 -29.03
N GLU A 52 -8.74 -36.52 -28.51
CA GLU A 52 -8.55 -36.88 -27.08
C GLU A 52 -7.14 -36.51 -26.63
N LYS A 53 -6.10 -37.01 -27.32
CA LYS A 53 -4.70 -36.73 -27.00
C LYS A 53 -4.36 -35.24 -27.06
N GLN A 54 -4.94 -34.51 -28.01
CA GLN A 54 -4.75 -33.07 -28.11
C GLN A 54 -5.39 -32.35 -26.92
N ILE A 55 -6.63 -32.69 -26.57
CA ILE A 55 -7.35 -32.10 -25.43
C ILE A 55 -6.64 -32.41 -24.10
N GLU A 56 -6.13 -33.63 -23.91
CA GLU A 56 -5.40 -34.01 -22.71
C GLU A 56 -4.08 -33.24 -22.57
N ARG A 57 -3.34 -33.02 -23.67
CA ARG A 57 -2.17 -32.12 -23.69
C ARG A 57 -2.56 -30.67 -23.39
N ASP A 58 -3.58 -30.17 -24.05
CA ASP A 58 -4.05 -28.79 -23.92
C ASP A 58 -4.54 -28.45 -22.50
N ILE A 59 -5.14 -29.42 -21.80
CA ILE A 59 -5.55 -29.32 -20.38
C ILE A 59 -4.33 -29.39 -19.47
N SER A 60 -3.40 -30.32 -19.74
CA SER A 60 -2.16 -30.50 -18.96
C SER A 60 -1.28 -29.26 -18.99
N ASP A 61 -1.24 -28.56 -20.11
CA ASP A 61 -0.37 -27.40 -20.28
C ASP A 61 -0.99 -26.10 -19.72
N GLY A 62 -2.30 -26.06 -19.44
CA GLY A 62 -2.99 -24.85 -18.96
C GLY A 62 -2.92 -23.65 -19.94
N LEU A 63 -2.32 -23.85 -21.12
CA LEU A 63 -1.98 -22.83 -22.12
C LEU A 63 -3.18 -22.49 -23.00
N ASN A 64 -4.11 -23.41 -23.25
CA ASN A 64 -5.06 -23.22 -24.37
C ASN A 64 -6.08 -22.09 -24.14
N MET A 65 -6.68 -21.88 -22.96
CA MET A 65 -7.63 -20.75 -22.80
C MET A 65 -6.95 -19.39 -22.80
N TYR A 66 -5.74 -19.34 -22.26
CA TYR A 66 -4.95 -18.12 -22.19
C TYR A 66 -4.42 -17.75 -23.58
N VAL A 67 -3.80 -18.70 -24.28
CA VAL A 67 -3.26 -18.51 -25.63
C VAL A 67 -4.35 -18.37 -26.70
N ALA A 68 -5.52 -19.01 -26.53
CA ALA A 68 -6.64 -18.88 -27.47
C ALA A 68 -7.49 -17.61 -27.27
N GLY A 69 -7.08 -16.68 -26.42
CA GLY A 69 -7.80 -15.42 -26.18
C GLY A 69 -9.16 -15.59 -25.48
N LYS A 70 -9.42 -16.76 -24.88
CA LYS A 70 -10.67 -17.09 -24.16
C LYS A 70 -10.54 -16.96 -22.64
N ALA A 71 -9.44 -16.39 -22.15
CA ALA A 71 -9.26 -16.09 -20.75
C ALA A 71 -10.06 -14.85 -20.33
N THR A 72 -10.65 -14.92 -19.14
CA THR A 72 -11.23 -13.74 -18.48
C THR A 72 -10.15 -12.94 -17.77
N LEU A 73 -10.44 -11.67 -17.46
CA LEU A 73 -9.54 -10.86 -16.64
C LEU A 73 -9.33 -11.48 -15.25
N ASN A 74 -10.35 -12.13 -14.67
CA ASN A 74 -10.23 -12.89 -13.41
C ASN A 74 -9.20 -13.99 -13.49
N TYR A 75 -9.25 -14.81 -14.55
CA TYR A 75 -8.25 -15.87 -14.74
C TYR A 75 -6.84 -15.29 -14.84
N LEU A 76 -6.69 -14.19 -15.60
CA LEU A 76 -5.41 -13.53 -15.79
C LEU A 76 -4.84 -12.95 -14.49
N PHE A 77 -5.70 -12.38 -13.65
CA PHE A 77 -5.32 -11.86 -12.35
C PHE A 77 -4.81 -12.95 -11.41
N GLU A 78 -5.50 -14.09 -11.31
CA GLU A 78 -5.02 -15.21 -10.47
C GLU A 78 -3.65 -15.69 -10.93
N ARG A 79 -3.49 -15.90 -12.25
CA ARG A 79 -2.20 -16.28 -12.84
C ARG A 79 -1.11 -15.25 -12.52
N TYR A 80 -1.41 -13.95 -12.65
CA TYR A 80 -0.46 -12.89 -12.31
C TYR A 80 -0.06 -12.94 -10.83
N MET A 81 -1.03 -13.14 -9.92
CA MET A 81 -0.75 -13.25 -8.49
C MET A 81 0.09 -14.48 -8.12
N ASP A 82 -0.06 -15.59 -8.84
CA ASP A 82 0.74 -16.80 -8.65
C ASP A 82 2.20 -16.59 -9.07
N THR A 83 2.47 -15.75 -10.07
CA THR A 83 3.87 -15.39 -10.44
C THR A 83 4.58 -14.53 -9.39
N LYS A 84 3.82 -13.94 -8.46
CA LYS A 84 4.31 -12.94 -7.51
C LYS A 84 4.64 -13.54 -6.15
N TYR A 85 5.75 -14.28 -6.11
CA TYR A 85 6.26 -14.90 -4.88
C TYR A 85 6.96 -13.91 -3.92
N ASN A 86 7.62 -12.87 -4.45
CA ASN A 86 8.39 -11.89 -3.66
C ASN A 86 7.64 -10.60 -3.28
N LEU A 87 6.30 -10.57 -3.36
CA LEU A 87 5.56 -9.38 -2.92
C LEU A 87 5.44 -9.36 -1.39
N ARG A 88 5.67 -8.18 -0.80
CA ARG A 88 5.34 -7.94 0.62
C ARG A 88 3.89 -8.30 0.89
N GLU A 89 3.64 -8.87 2.07
CA GLU A 89 2.33 -9.40 2.44
C GLU A 89 1.22 -8.35 2.32
N ASN A 90 1.44 -7.14 2.85
CA ASN A 90 0.48 -6.05 2.77
C ASN A 90 0.17 -5.65 1.32
N THR A 91 1.17 -5.64 0.43
CA THR A 91 0.97 -5.38 -1.00
C THR A 91 0.08 -6.44 -1.63
N LYS A 92 0.35 -7.72 -1.34
CA LYS A 92 -0.45 -8.85 -1.85
C LYS A 92 -1.89 -8.78 -1.37
N VAL A 93 -2.10 -8.48 -0.09
CA VAL A 93 -3.43 -8.31 0.52
C VAL A 93 -4.18 -7.12 -0.11
N ASN A 94 -3.52 -5.97 -0.28
CA ASN A 94 -4.12 -4.79 -0.90
C ASN A 94 -4.48 -5.05 -2.37
N TYR A 95 -3.64 -5.74 -3.14
CA TYR A 95 -3.95 -6.09 -4.52
C TYR A 95 -5.21 -6.95 -4.62
N LYS A 96 -5.28 -8.01 -3.80
CA LYS A 96 -6.47 -8.87 -3.73
C LYS A 96 -7.71 -8.10 -3.29
N TYR A 97 -7.59 -7.26 -2.25
CA TYR A 97 -8.71 -6.44 -1.76
C TYR A 97 -9.26 -5.51 -2.85
N MET A 98 -8.38 -4.78 -3.54
CA MET A 98 -8.79 -3.87 -4.61
C MET A 98 -9.43 -4.62 -5.78
N TYR A 99 -8.84 -5.75 -6.15
CA TYR A 99 -9.37 -6.58 -7.23
C TYR A 99 -10.73 -7.19 -6.89
N ASP A 100 -10.85 -7.82 -5.71
CA ASP A 100 -12.05 -8.55 -5.29
C ASP A 100 -13.26 -7.62 -5.12
N ASN A 101 -13.04 -6.42 -4.57
CA ASN A 101 -14.13 -5.48 -4.30
C ASN A 101 -14.57 -4.70 -5.54
N TYR A 102 -13.65 -4.34 -6.43
CA TYR A 102 -13.95 -3.41 -7.53
C TYR A 102 -13.93 -4.04 -8.92
N VAL A 103 -13.11 -5.07 -9.14
CA VAL A 103 -12.84 -5.62 -10.49
C VAL A 103 -13.50 -6.99 -10.70
N ARG A 104 -13.40 -7.89 -9.73
CA ARG A 104 -13.75 -9.32 -9.88
C ARG A 104 -15.17 -9.55 -10.35
N ASN A 105 -16.11 -8.77 -9.82
CA ASN A 105 -17.54 -8.90 -10.11
C ASN A 105 -18.02 -8.00 -11.25
N THR A 106 -17.17 -7.12 -11.77
CA THR A 106 -17.47 -6.15 -12.83
C THR A 106 -16.78 -6.59 -14.14
N ILE A 107 -15.78 -5.84 -14.61
CA ILE A 107 -15.00 -6.12 -15.81
C ILE A 107 -14.16 -7.41 -15.72
N GLY A 108 -13.90 -7.90 -14.50
CA GLY A 108 -13.18 -9.15 -14.23
C GLY A 108 -13.75 -10.39 -14.94
N LYS A 109 -15.06 -10.42 -15.17
CA LYS A 109 -15.75 -11.54 -15.83
C LYS A 109 -15.63 -11.52 -17.36
N ARG A 110 -15.23 -10.39 -17.95
CA ARG A 110 -15.11 -10.24 -19.41
C ARG A 110 -13.86 -10.93 -19.94
N LEU A 111 -13.92 -11.36 -21.20
CA LEU A 111 -12.77 -11.89 -21.93
C LEU A 111 -11.76 -10.78 -22.19
N ILE A 112 -10.47 -11.08 -22.00
CA ILE A 112 -9.39 -10.08 -22.17
C ILE A 112 -9.28 -9.56 -23.60
N ALA A 113 -9.63 -10.38 -24.60
CA ALA A 113 -9.64 -9.99 -26.01
C ALA A 113 -10.72 -8.93 -26.34
N ASP A 114 -11.81 -8.93 -25.57
CA ASP A 114 -12.97 -8.07 -25.76
C ASP A 114 -12.89 -6.77 -24.95
N ILE A 115 -11.92 -6.64 -24.06
CA ILE A 115 -11.73 -5.43 -23.26
C ILE A 115 -10.92 -4.42 -24.06
N LYS A 116 -11.51 -3.27 -24.34
CA LYS A 116 -10.89 -2.16 -25.07
C LYS A 116 -10.52 -1.01 -24.12
N TYR A 117 -9.76 -0.05 -24.65
CA TYR A 117 -9.39 1.17 -23.93
C TYR A 117 -10.62 1.89 -23.34
N SER A 118 -11.66 2.08 -24.16
CA SER A 118 -12.91 2.73 -23.76
C SER A 118 -13.63 2.01 -22.62
N ASP A 119 -13.54 0.68 -22.53
CA ASP A 119 -14.14 -0.08 -21.45
C ASP A 119 -13.44 0.20 -20.11
N ILE A 120 -12.11 0.32 -20.12
CA ILE A 120 -11.34 0.66 -18.91
C ILE A 120 -11.61 2.12 -18.50
N VAL A 121 -11.69 3.05 -19.46
CA VAL A 121 -12.07 4.44 -19.20
C VAL A 121 -13.45 4.50 -18.53
N TYR A 122 -14.45 3.84 -19.12
CA TYR A 122 -15.80 3.80 -18.57
C TYR A 122 -15.82 3.20 -17.17
N PHE A 123 -15.10 2.09 -16.97
CA PHE A 123 -14.98 1.45 -15.66
C PHE A 123 -14.34 2.36 -14.60
N TYR A 124 -13.26 3.08 -14.92
CA TYR A 124 -12.66 4.01 -13.97
C TYR A 124 -13.57 5.22 -13.70
N LYS A 125 -14.26 5.74 -14.73
CA LYS A 125 -15.24 6.82 -14.53
C LYS A 125 -16.41 6.36 -13.66
N SER A 126 -16.98 5.17 -13.87
CA SER A 126 -18.06 4.64 -13.02
C SER A 126 -17.62 4.46 -11.57
N LEU A 127 -16.37 4.06 -11.32
CA LEU A 127 -15.83 3.99 -9.95
C LEU A 127 -15.77 5.37 -9.28
N ILE A 128 -15.47 6.43 -10.02
CA ILE A 128 -15.41 7.79 -9.48
C ILE A 128 -16.82 8.34 -9.28
N THR A 129 -17.69 8.23 -10.29
CA THR A 129 -19.01 8.90 -10.29
C THR A 129 -20.07 8.14 -9.53
N GLU A 130 -20.11 6.81 -9.63
CA GLU A 130 -21.18 5.98 -9.02
C GLU A 130 -20.77 5.46 -7.65
N LYS A 131 -19.50 5.10 -7.46
CA LYS A 131 -18.97 4.60 -6.18
C LYS A 131 -18.32 5.69 -5.32
N GLY A 132 -18.20 6.91 -5.84
CA GLY A 132 -17.62 8.05 -5.12
C GLY A 132 -16.15 7.87 -4.75
N LEU A 133 -15.40 7.03 -5.48
CA LEU A 133 -14.00 6.77 -5.16
C LEU A 133 -13.10 7.94 -5.54
N GLU A 134 -12.12 8.23 -4.70
CA GLU A 134 -11.05 9.16 -5.03
C GLU A 134 -10.14 8.62 -6.13
N LEU A 135 -9.56 9.53 -6.92
CA LEU A 135 -8.62 9.19 -8.01
C LEU A 135 -7.43 8.35 -7.54
N ASN A 136 -6.95 8.55 -6.31
CA ASN A 136 -5.84 7.78 -5.77
C ASN A 136 -6.22 6.31 -5.49
N THR A 137 -7.48 6.06 -5.12
CA THR A 137 -8.00 4.68 -4.99
C THR A 137 -8.09 4.03 -6.37
N VAL A 138 -8.55 4.77 -7.39
CA VAL A 138 -8.57 4.29 -8.78
C VAL A 138 -7.16 4.03 -9.31
N ASP A 139 -6.18 4.87 -8.95
CA ASP A 139 -4.76 4.65 -9.25
C ASP A 139 -4.23 3.34 -8.64
N THR A 140 -4.66 3.03 -7.42
CA THR A 140 -4.31 1.75 -6.77
C THR A 140 -4.93 0.56 -7.51
N ILE A 141 -6.18 0.67 -7.95
CA ILE A 141 -6.84 -0.36 -8.79
C ILE A 141 -6.10 -0.50 -10.13
N HIS A 142 -5.72 0.62 -10.75
CA HIS A 142 -4.95 0.65 -11.99
C HIS A 142 -3.57 -0.02 -11.84
N THR A 143 -2.90 0.18 -10.71
CA THR A 143 -1.61 -0.46 -10.37
C THR A 143 -1.73 -1.98 -10.31
N VAL A 144 -2.94 -2.53 -10.09
CA VAL A 144 -3.21 -3.97 -10.19
C VAL A 144 -3.53 -4.37 -11.63
N ILE A 145 -4.46 -3.66 -12.29
CA ILE A 145 -4.97 -4.02 -13.62
C ILE A 145 -3.90 -3.88 -14.72
N HIS A 146 -3.11 -2.81 -14.69
CA HIS A 146 -2.16 -2.52 -15.75
C HIS A 146 -1.06 -3.60 -15.89
N PRO A 147 -0.39 -4.06 -14.81
CA PRO A 147 0.57 -5.17 -14.90
C PRO A 147 -0.06 -6.49 -15.34
N VAL A 148 -1.32 -6.77 -14.95
CA VAL A 148 -2.07 -7.97 -15.34
C VAL A 148 -2.24 -8.01 -16.86
N PHE A 149 -2.70 -6.92 -17.48
CA PHE A 149 -2.76 -6.83 -18.94
C PHE A 149 -1.37 -6.80 -19.61
N SER A 150 -0.37 -6.20 -18.95
CA SER A 150 1.01 -6.19 -19.47
C SER A 150 1.62 -7.60 -19.52
N MET A 151 1.19 -8.51 -18.65
CA MET A 151 1.56 -9.93 -18.75
C MET A 151 0.94 -10.56 -19.99
N ALA A 152 -0.35 -10.34 -20.25
CA ALA A 152 -0.99 -10.84 -21.47
C ALA A 152 -0.44 -10.29 -22.78
N VAL A 153 0.10 -9.06 -22.77
CA VAL A 153 0.85 -8.53 -23.92
C VAL A 153 2.18 -9.25 -24.10
N ARG A 154 2.93 -9.48 -23.01
CA ARG A 154 4.23 -10.19 -23.06
C ARG A 154 4.10 -11.65 -23.48
N ASP A 155 2.96 -12.27 -23.17
CA ASP A 155 2.66 -13.64 -23.53
C ASP A 155 1.96 -13.73 -24.91
N ASP A 156 1.96 -12.64 -25.69
CA ASP A 156 1.38 -12.51 -27.05
C ASP A 156 -0.11 -12.86 -27.16
N VAL A 157 -0.83 -12.86 -26.04
CA VAL A 157 -2.28 -13.13 -25.99
C VAL A 157 -3.09 -11.96 -26.51
N ILE A 158 -2.65 -10.73 -26.23
CA ILE A 158 -3.25 -9.49 -26.73
C ILE A 158 -2.18 -8.57 -27.29
N ARG A 159 -2.50 -7.83 -28.35
CA ARG A 159 -1.52 -6.98 -29.04
C ARG A 159 -1.17 -5.69 -28.28
N LYS A 160 -2.10 -5.18 -27.48
CA LYS A 160 -1.97 -3.89 -26.77
C LYS A 160 -2.61 -3.99 -25.40
N ASN A 161 -2.02 -3.32 -24.42
CA ASN A 161 -2.58 -3.22 -23.08
C ASN A 161 -3.74 -2.20 -23.08
N PRO A 162 -5.00 -2.61 -22.85
CA PRO A 162 -6.15 -1.71 -22.88
C PRO A 162 -6.16 -0.70 -21.72
N ALA A 163 -5.41 -0.96 -20.65
CA ALA A 163 -5.30 -0.04 -19.53
C ALA A 163 -4.19 1.01 -19.72
N SER A 164 -3.31 0.86 -20.72
CA SER A 164 -2.18 1.79 -20.91
C SER A 164 -2.68 3.19 -21.25
N GLY A 165 -2.13 4.22 -20.60
CA GLY A 165 -2.49 5.63 -20.80
C GLY A 165 -3.79 6.10 -20.14
N VAL A 166 -4.73 5.19 -19.83
CA VAL A 166 -6.08 5.54 -19.33
C VAL A 166 -6.04 6.45 -18.10
N LEU A 167 -5.27 6.06 -17.08
CA LEU A 167 -5.24 6.80 -15.83
C LEU A 167 -4.58 8.18 -16.01
N ALA A 168 -3.60 8.30 -16.89
CA ALA A 168 -2.94 9.57 -17.17
C ALA A 168 -3.93 10.57 -17.79
N ASP A 169 -4.77 10.12 -18.71
CA ASP A 169 -5.80 10.95 -19.34
C ASP A 169 -6.86 11.40 -18.32
N ILE A 170 -7.35 10.47 -17.48
CA ILE A 170 -8.31 10.81 -16.41
C ILE A 170 -7.73 11.81 -15.41
N LYS A 171 -6.45 11.66 -15.04
CA LYS A 171 -5.77 12.60 -14.14
C LYS A 171 -5.66 14.00 -14.76
N LYS A 172 -5.35 14.10 -16.06
CA LYS A 172 -5.32 15.38 -16.78
C LYS A 172 -6.70 16.05 -16.82
N GLU A 173 -7.75 15.29 -17.14
CA GLU A 173 -9.13 15.81 -17.18
C GLU A 173 -9.61 16.32 -15.83
N SER A 174 -9.20 15.66 -14.74
CA SER A 174 -9.72 15.97 -13.42
C SER A 174 -9.24 17.30 -12.85
N GLY A 175 -8.13 17.88 -13.36
CA GLY A 175 -7.53 19.13 -12.87
C GLY A 175 -7.14 19.14 -11.38
N LYS A 176 -7.34 18.03 -10.66
CA LYS A 176 -7.06 17.88 -9.25
C LYS A 176 -5.56 17.72 -9.06
N ASN A 177 -4.88 18.81 -8.74
CA ASN A 177 -3.57 18.74 -8.13
C ASN A 177 -3.67 17.87 -6.86
N LYS A 178 -2.69 16.99 -6.63
CA LYS A 178 -2.55 16.33 -5.33
C LYS A 178 -2.54 17.44 -4.28
N GLY A 179 -3.50 17.44 -3.35
CA GLY A 179 -3.55 18.45 -2.29
C GLY A 179 -2.17 18.55 -1.63
N ILE A 180 -1.59 19.75 -1.63
CA ILE A 180 -0.26 19.98 -1.07
C ILE A 180 -0.36 19.69 0.43
N ARG A 181 0.52 18.82 0.92
CA ARG A 181 0.53 18.42 2.32
C ARG A 181 1.42 19.40 3.08
N HIS A 182 0.78 20.38 3.72
CA HIS A 182 1.53 21.40 4.45
C HIS A 182 2.12 20.90 5.76
N ALA A 183 3.39 21.22 5.98
CA ALA A 183 4.04 21.09 7.28
C ALA A 183 3.40 22.04 8.31
N LEU A 184 3.47 21.66 9.60
CA LEU A 184 3.05 22.54 10.68
C LEU A 184 3.99 23.74 10.77
N THR A 185 3.42 24.94 10.99
CA THR A 185 4.21 26.13 11.30
C THR A 185 4.93 25.95 12.64
N ILE A 186 5.98 26.75 12.88
CA ILE A 186 6.71 26.71 14.17
C ILE A 186 5.77 27.03 15.34
N GLU A 187 4.86 27.99 15.16
CA GLU A 187 3.87 28.34 16.19
C GLU A 187 2.91 27.20 16.45
N GLN A 188 2.40 26.54 15.40
CA GLN A 188 1.54 25.36 15.54
C GLN A 188 2.25 24.21 16.26
N GLN A 189 3.52 23.95 15.96
CA GLN A 189 4.31 22.95 16.68
C GLN A 189 4.46 23.31 18.16
N ARG A 190 4.77 24.57 18.46
CA ARG A 190 4.96 25.06 19.83
C ARG A 190 3.68 24.93 20.64
N VAL A 191 2.54 25.39 20.12
CA VAL A 191 1.26 25.28 20.85
C VAL A 191 0.82 23.83 21.00
N PHE A 192 1.06 22.98 19.99
CA PHE A 192 0.77 21.55 20.08
C PHE A 192 1.56 20.86 21.19
N MET A 193 2.88 21.07 21.25
CA MET A 193 3.74 20.50 22.29
C MET A 193 3.39 21.06 23.67
N LYS A 194 3.23 22.38 23.78
CA LYS A 194 2.89 23.06 25.02
C LYS A 194 1.56 22.55 25.59
N TYR A 195 0.54 22.43 24.75
CA TYR A 195 -0.78 21.97 25.17
C TYR A 195 -0.74 20.55 25.75
N MET A 196 0.07 19.66 25.20
CA MET A 196 0.24 18.32 25.76
C MET A 196 0.91 18.30 27.14
N ILE A 197 1.75 19.30 27.45
CA ILE A 197 2.42 19.45 28.76
C ILE A 197 1.44 20.04 29.79
N GLU A 198 0.60 20.99 29.38
CA GLU A 198 -0.34 21.68 30.27
C GLU A 198 -1.54 20.80 30.65
N GLU A 199 -1.98 19.92 29.75
CA GLU A 199 -3.16 19.07 29.95
C GLU A 199 -2.76 17.63 30.32
N GLU A 200 -2.86 17.30 31.61
CA GLU A 200 -2.40 16.02 32.19
C GLU A 200 -2.91 14.77 31.43
N GLN A 201 -4.15 14.83 30.93
CA GLN A 201 -4.76 13.75 30.14
C GLN A 201 -3.98 13.40 28.85
N PHE A 202 -3.10 14.29 28.37
CA PHE A 202 -2.29 14.10 27.17
C PHE A 202 -0.80 13.88 27.45
N ASN A 203 -0.34 13.96 28.70
CA ASN A 203 1.09 13.82 29.05
C ASN A 203 1.74 12.55 28.49
N HIS A 204 1.02 11.44 28.47
CA HIS A 204 1.51 10.16 27.93
C HIS A 204 1.81 10.17 26.42
N TRP A 205 1.34 11.18 25.68
CA TRP A 205 1.65 11.36 24.25
C TRP A 205 2.93 12.17 24.00
N ILE A 206 3.44 12.89 25.01
CA ILE A 206 4.61 13.76 24.87
C ILE A 206 5.83 13.00 24.35
N PRO A 207 6.23 11.83 24.91
CA PRO A 207 7.39 11.10 24.41
C PRO A 207 7.25 10.71 22.94
N ILE A 208 6.07 10.21 22.57
CA ILE A 208 5.74 9.71 21.24
C ILE A 208 5.88 10.83 20.19
N PHE A 209 5.23 11.96 20.42
CA PHE A 209 5.21 13.03 19.42
C PHE A 209 6.49 13.88 19.43
N THR A 210 7.21 13.96 20.56
CA THR A 210 8.56 14.56 20.58
C THR A 210 9.50 13.78 19.69
N ILE A 211 9.53 12.45 19.79
CA ILE A 211 10.40 11.61 18.97
C ILE A 211 10.00 11.67 17.49
N LEU A 212 8.71 11.60 17.17
CA LEU A 212 8.24 11.70 15.78
C LEU A 212 8.61 13.04 15.14
N LEU A 213 8.51 14.15 15.88
CA LEU A 213 8.91 15.49 15.41
C LEU A 213 10.42 15.70 15.40
N GLY A 214 11.17 15.05 16.29
CA GLY A 214 12.62 15.23 16.43
C GLY A 214 13.47 14.29 15.56
N THR A 215 12.87 13.21 15.02
CA THR A 215 13.60 12.20 14.22
C THR A 215 13.09 12.07 12.79
N GLY A 216 11.84 12.46 12.53
CA GLY A 216 11.21 12.26 11.22
C GLY A 216 11.03 10.81 10.81
N CYS A 217 11.09 9.85 11.73
CA CYS A 217 10.87 8.44 11.41
C CYS A 217 9.49 8.21 10.77
N ARG A 218 9.39 7.24 9.86
CA ARG A 218 8.08 6.75 9.42
C ARG A 218 7.39 6.10 10.61
N VAL A 219 6.07 6.18 10.67
CA VAL A 219 5.30 5.64 11.79
C VAL A 219 5.54 4.15 12.03
N GLY A 220 5.70 3.35 10.97
CA GLY A 220 6.04 1.93 11.07
C GLY A 220 7.44 1.66 11.65
N GLU A 221 8.40 2.55 11.36
CA GLU A 221 9.75 2.50 11.95
C GLU A 221 9.68 2.88 13.43
N PHE A 222 8.96 3.97 13.76
CA PHE A 222 8.78 4.44 15.13
C PHE A 222 8.14 3.40 16.06
N ILE A 223 7.01 2.80 15.66
CA ILE A 223 6.34 1.77 16.48
C ILE A 223 7.16 0.47 16.58
N GLY A 224 8.12 0.29 15.66
CA GLY A 224 9.05 -0.83 15.66
C GLY A 224 10.26 -0.64 16.55
N LEU A 225 10.59 0.60 16.94
CA LEU A 225 11.81 0.87 17.71
C LEU A 225 11.93 -0.02 18.95
N ARG A 226 13.10 -0.64 19.09
CA ARG A 226 13.50 -1.47 20.24
C ARG A 226 14.64 -0.81 20.98
N TRP A 227 14.84 -1.18 22.25
CA TRP A 227 15.95 -0.64 23.04
C TRP A 227 17.32 -0.95 22.45
N GLU A 228 17.47 -2.04 21.71
CA GLU A 228 18.71 -2.38 20.99
C GLU A 228 19.01 -1.44 19.80
N ASP A 229 18.01 -0.71 19.31
CA ASP A 229 18.18 0.24 18.21
C ASP A 229 18.65 1.63 18.69
N VAL A 230 18.70 1.87 20.00
CA VAL A 230 19.00 3.19 20.60
C VAL A 230 20.40 3.16 21.22
N ASP A 231 21.36 3.84 20.59
CA ASP A 231 22.71 4.01 21.13
C ASP A 231 22.81 5.32 21.91
N PHE A 232 22.71 5.23 23.24
CA PHE A 232 22.86 6.39 24.14
C PHE A 232 24.29 6.94 24.20
N LYS A 233 25.32 6.14 23.89
CA LYS A 233 26.72 6.61 23.92
C LYS A 233 27.02 7.49 22.72
N GLN A 234 26.60 7.03 21.53
CA GLN A 234 26.79 7.78 20.29
C GLN A 234 25.68 8.80 20.03
N LYS A 235 24.59 8.78 20.81
CA LYS A 235 23.36 9.57 20.58
C LYS A 235 22.79 9.33 19.18
N VAL A 236 22.68 8.06 18.78
CA VAL A 236 22.16 7.66 17.46
C VAL A 236 21.03 6.63 17.59
N ILE A 237 20.04 6.70 16.71
CA ILE A 237 18.97 5.72 16.53
C ILE A 237 19.22 4.95 15.23
N SER A 238 19.28 3.62 15.30
CA SER A 238 19.40 2.74 14.14
C SER A 238 18.01 2.40 13.58
N ILE A 239 17.70 2.86 12.37
CA ILE A 239 16.49 2.46 11.65
C ILE A 239 16.83 1.31 10.71
N ASN A 240 16.58 0.09 11.17
CA ASN A 240 16.92 -1.16 10.44
C ASN A 240 15.69 -2.05 10.15
N HIS A 241 14.50 -1.70 10.65
CA HIS A 241 13.26 -2.42 10.39
C HIS A 241 12.04 -1.51 10.53
N SER A 242 10.87 -2.01 10.13
CA SER A 242 9.59 -1.34 10.31
C SER A 242 8.48 -2.35 10.56
N ILE A 243 7.44 -1.95 11.27
CA ILE A 243 6.26 -2.79 11.50
C ILE A 243 5.14 -2.36 10.56
N ALA A 244 4.53 -3.33 9.90
CA ALA A 244 3.31 -3.18 9.14
C ALA A 244 2.13 -3.81 9.89
N TYR A 245 0.99 -3.12 9.91
CA TYR A 245 -0.26 -3.70 10.39
C TYR A 245 -1.05 -4.24 9.19
N VAL A 246 -1.14 -5.56 9.08
CA VAL A 246 -1.78 -6.24 7.95
C VAL A 246 -3.19 -6.64 8.35
N CYS A 247 -4.18 -6.25 7.55
CA CYS A 247 -5.58 -6.62 7.73
C CYS A 247 -6.05 -7.43 6.52
N TYR A 248 -6.62 -8.62 6.74
CA TYR A 248 -7.10 -9.48 5.68
C TYR A 248 -8.43 -10.15 6.06
N GLY A 249 -9.17 -10.65 5.06
CA GLY A 249 -10.49 -11.25 5.25
C GLY A 249 -11.65 -10.27 4.98
N LYS A 250 -12.86 -10.81 4.88
CA LYS A 250 -14.12 -10.07 4.66
C LYS A 250 -14.70 -9.54 5.96
N GLU A 251 -15.72 -8.67 5.88
CA GLU A 251 -16.30 -7.96 7.02
C GLU A 251 -16.71 -8.88 8.19
N ASP A 252 -17.29 -10.04 7.92
CA ASP A 252 -17.72 -10.99 8.97
C ASP A 252 -16.60 -11.84 9.59
N GLY A 253 -15.33 -11.61 9.21
CA GLY A 253 -14.20 -12.40 9.67
C GLY A 253 -12.84 -11.74 9.45
N ARG A 254 -12.77 -10.41 9.58
CA ARG A 254 -11.52 -9.64 9.42
C ARG A 254 -10.50 -10.11 10.46
N LYS A 255 -9.36 -10.57 9.97
CA LYS A 255 -8.18 -10.88 10.78
C LYS A 255 -7.14 -9.80 10.58
N SER A 256 -6.33 -9.59 11.60
CA SER A 256 -5.19 -8.70 11.51
C SER A 256 -4.02 -9.20 12.33
N HIS A 257 -2.81 -8.89 11.87
CA HIS A 257 -1.58 -9.14 12.59
C HIS A 257 -0.56 -8.04 12.30
N TYR A 258 0.46 -8.00 13.13
CA TYR A 258 1.65 -7.20 12.89
C TYR A 258 2.65 -8.06 12.14
N ALA A 259 3.25 -7.52 11.08
CA ALA A 259 4.28 -8.15 10.29
C ALA A 259 5.53 -7.29 10.29
N ILE A 260 6.70 -7.91 10.36
CA ILE A 260 7.97 -7.19 10.28
C ILE A 260 8.33 -6.98 8.82
N SER A 261 8.67 -5.74 8.48
CA SER A 261 9.18 -5.38 7.16
C SER A 261 10.60 -4.88 7.31
N LEU A 262 11.55 -5.73 6.91
CA LEU A 262 12.95 -5.38 6.77
C LEU A 262 13.18 -4.56 5.49
N PRO A 263 14.16 -3.65 5.47
CA PRO A 263 14.61 -3.01 4.23
C PRO A 263 15.07 -4.06 3.21
N GLU A 264 14.69 -3.86 1.94
CA GLU A 264 15.09 -4.77 0.83
C GLU A 264 16.56 -4.63 0.44
N THR A 265 17.23 -3.56 0.91
CA THR A 265 18.64 -3.28 0.62
C THR A 265 19.30 -2.67 1.85
N GLU A 266 20.61 -2.84 1.99
CA GLU A 266 21.41 -2.19 3.05
C GLU A 266 21.27 -0.67 3.05
N ALA A 267 21.07 -0.06 1.87
CA ALA A 267 20.80 1.38 1.74
C ALA A 267 19.50 1.85 2.40
N GLY A 268 18.60 0.93 2.78
CA GLY A 268 17.41 1.25 3.55
C GLY A 268 17.64 1.26 5.08
N ILE A 269 18.81 0.80 5.54
CA ILE A 269 19.26 0.95 6.92
C ILE A 269 19.91 2.32 7.06
N ARG A 270 19.52 3.08 8.09
CA ARG A 270 20.06 4.42 8.33
C ARG A 270 20.17 4.73 9.81
N TYR A 271 21.01 5.72 10.09
CA TYR A 271 21.27 6.21 11.44
C TYR A 271 20.74 7.63 11.58
N ILE A 272 19.98 7.89 12.64
CA ILE A 272 19.42 9.22 12.93
C ILE A 272 20.08 9.74 14.21
N PRO A 273 20.90 10.80 14.13
CA PRO A 273 21.41 11.48 15.32
C PRO A 273 20.28 12.05 16.17
N MET A 274 20.40 11.93 17.49
CA MET A 274 19.44 12.48 18.43
C MET A 274 19.78 13.93 18.76
N THR A 275 18.76 14.79 18.82
CA THR A 275 18.88 16.06 19.55
C THR A 275 18.89 15.79 21.06
N ASP A 276 19.28 16.77 21.86
CA ASP A 276 19.29 16.61 23.32
C ASP A 276 17.87 16.35 23.85
N GLU A 277 16.85 16.98 23.28
CA GLU A 277 15.45 16.74 23.65
C GLU A 277 15.01 15.31 23.35
N VAL A 278 15.38 14.77 22.19
CA VAL A 278 15.07 13.37 21.83
C VAL A 278 15.80 12.39 22.76
N TYR A 279 17.08 12.67 23.04
CA TYR A 279 17.89 11.88 23.96
C TYR A 279 17.27 11.83 25.36
N ASP A 280 16.88 12.99 25.90
CA ASP A 280 16.29 13.10 27.23
C ASP A 280 14.94 12.37 27.31
N VAL A 281 14.14 12.42 26.24
CA VAL A 281 12.89 11.66 26.16
C VAL A 281 13.14 10.15 26.17
N PHE A 282 14.09 9.64 25.38
CA PHE A 282 14.43 8.20 25.41
C PHE A 282 14.96 7.78 26.78
N LYS A 283 15.80 8.61 27.40
CA LYS A 283 16.37 8.35 28.72
C LYS A 283 15.28 8.30 29.79
N ALA A 284 14.35 9.26 29.80
CA ALA A 284 13.21 9.28 30.70
C ALA A 284 12.30 8.06 30.50
N GLU A 285 12.04 7.70 29.25
CA GLU A 285 11.25 6.52 28.90
C GLU A 285 11.93 5.21 29.35
N TYR A 286 13.26 5.14 29.24
CA TYR A 286 14.04 3.99 29.70
C TYR A 286 13.92 3.81 31.23
N TYR A 287 14.08 4.88 32.01
CA TYR A 287 13.91 4.81 33.46
C TYR A 287 12.48 4.45 33.87
N ARG A 288 11.48 5.03 33.19
CA ARG A 288 10.07 4.69 33.41
C ARG A 288 9.81 3.19 33.19
N GLN A 289 10.42 2.58 32.19
CA GLN A 289 10.27 1.14 31.92
C GLN A 289 11.11 0.25 32.84
N GLN A 290 12.24 0.74 33.37
CA GLN A 290 12.96 0.03 34.44
C GLN A 290 12.10 -0.11 35.70
N GLU A 291 11.35 0.94 36.06
CA GLU A 291 10.47 0.92 37.23
C GLU A 291 9.18 0.12 36.99
N ASN A 292 8.54 0.30 35.83
CA ASN A 292 7.22 -0.28 35.54
C ASN A 292 7.28 -1.64 34.81
N GLY A 293 8.48 -2.07 34.40
CA GLY A 293 8.70 -3.26 33.59
C GLY A 293 8.79 -2.96 32.08
N PHE A 294 9.72 -3.65 31.42
CA PHE A 294 9.89 -3.60 29.98
C PHE A 294 8.81 -4.42 29.24
N SER A 295 8.55 -4.03 27.99
CA SER A 295 7.65 -4.75 27.09
C SER A 295 8.05 -6.22 26.93
N GLN A 296 7.10 -7.12 27.18
CA GLN A 296 7.23 -8.56 26.94
C GLN A 296 6.69 -8.99 25.56
N PHE A 297 6.15 -8.04 24.79
CA PHE A 297 5.54 -8.33 23.51
C PHE A 297 6.61 -8.65 22.46
N SER A 298 6.37 -9.69 21.68
CA SER A 298 7.23 -10.10 20.59
C SER A 298 6.44 -10.35 19.30
N ILE A 299 7.08 -10.08 18.17
CA ILE A 299 6.58 -10.35 16.83
C ILE A 299 7.71 -11.02 16.06
N GLU A 300 7.46 -12.16 15.42
CA GLU A 300 8.44 -12.83 14.54
C GLU A 300 9.85 -12.98 15.17
N GLY A 301 9.92 -13.20 16.48
CA GLY A 301 11.19 -13.34 17.23
C GLY A 301 11.84 -12.02 17.66
N MET A 302 11.38 -10.86 17.21
CA MET A 302 11.82 -9.55 17.73
C MET A 302 11.03 -9.17 19.00
N SER A 303 11.75 -8.70 20.01
CA SER A 303 11.21 -8.27 21.32
C SER A 303 11.90 -6.99 21.81
N GLY A 304 11.47 -6.44 22.95
CA GLY A 304 12.11 -5.25 23.52
C GLY A 304 11.66 -3.94 22.87
N PHE A 305 10.44 -3.92 22.32
CA PHE A 305 9.81 -2.73 21.75
C PHE A 305 9.64 -1.63 22.81
N ILE A 306 10.00 -0.39 22.44
CA ILE A 306 9.97 0.77 23.33
C ILE A 306 8.53 1.23 23.55
N PHE A 307 7.75 1.43 22.49
CA PHE A 307 6.43 2.07 22.61
C PHE A 307 5.28 1.05 22.57
N THR A 308 4.74 0.74 23.75
CA THR A 308 3.55 -0.11 23.91
C THR A 308 2.36 0.63 24.49
N ASN A 309 1.17 0.20 24.11
CA ASN A 309 -0.10 0.63 24.68
C ASN A 309 -0.33 0.01 26.07
N ARG A 310 -1.43 0.42 26.72
CA ARG A 310 -1.81 -0.06 28.07
C ARG A 310 -2.04 -1.57 28.19
N CYS A 311 -2.25 -2.26 27.08
CA CYS A 311 -2.40 -3.73 27.03
C CYS A 311 -1.07 -4.45 26.77
N GLY A 312 0.06 -3.72 26.79
CA GLY A 312 1.39 -4.27 26.53
C GLY A 312 1.67 -4.59 25.04
N ARG A 313 0.81 -4.18 24.10
CA ARG A 313 1.04 -4.37 22.66
C ARG A 313 1.59 -3.11 22.01
N ILE A 314 2.30 -3.22 20.90
CA ILE A 314 2.74 -2.04 20.16
C ILE A 314 1.57 -1.20 19.64
N TYR A 315 1.83 0.09 19.45
CA TYR A 315 0.87 0.98 18.79
C TYR A 315 0.64 0.57 17.34
N ASN A 316 -0.53 0.91 16.81
CA ASN A 316 -0.74 0.97 15.37
C ASN A 316 -0.90 2.42 14.93
N GLN A 317 -0.67 2.69 13.65
CA GLN A 317 -0.74 4.04 13.07
C GLN A 317 -2.09 4.72 13.32
N GLN A 318 -3.20 3.97 13.26
CA GLN A 318 -4.54 4.51 13.46
C GLN A 318 -4.72 5.04 14.88
N THR A 319 -4.20 4.35 15.89
CA THR A 319 -4.26 4.79 17.29
C THR A 319 -3.49 6.09 17.49
N LEU A 320 -2.30 6.22 16.91
CA LEU A 320 -1.52 7.46 16.99
C LEU A 320 -2.24 8.63 16.30
N ASN A 321 -2.80 8.40 15.09
CA ASN A 321 -3.56 9.42 14.38
C ASN A 321 -4.86 9.82 15.09
N LYS A 322 -5.53 8.88 15.76
CA LYS A 322 -6.67 9.20 16.64
C LYS A 322 -6.24 10.04 17.84
N GLY A 323 -5.07 9.74 18.41
CA GLY A 323 -4.45 10.56 19.46
C GLY A 323 -4.23 11.99 18.99
N LEU A 324 -3.57 12.17 17.85
CA LEU A 324 -3.36 13.48 17.22
C LEU A 324 -4.67 14.25 17.01
N LYS A 325 -5.66 13.60 16.38
CA LYS A 325 -6.96 14.19 16.14
C LYS A 325 -7.60 14.69 17.44
N ARG A 326 -7.62 13.85 18.48
CA ARG A 326 -8.21 14.19 19.79
C ARG A 326 -7.52 15.38 20.44
N ILE A 327 -6.18 15.43 20.41
CA ILE A 327 -5.40 16.52 20.99
C ILE A 327 -5.68 17.83 20.23
N SER A 328 -5.62 17.80 18.91
CA SER A 328 -5.84 18.99 18.08
C SER A 328 -7.27 19.52 18.19
N GLU A 329 -8.28 18.65 18.22
CA GLU A 329 -9.68 19.06 18.40
C GLU A 329 -9.91 19.70 19.77
N ASN A 330 -9.35 19.12 20.84
CA ASN A 330 -9.52 19.65 22.20
C ASN A 330 -8.79 20.99 22.37
N TYR A 331 -7.57 21.11 21.85
CA TYR A 331 -6.84 22.37 21.80
C TYR A 331 -7.63 23.44 21.04
N ASN A 332 -8.10 23.15 19.83
CA ASN A 332 -8.82 24.12 19.00
C ASN A 332 -10.08 24.63 19.69
N GLN A 333 -10.83 23.76 20.39
CA GLN A 333 -12.01 24.17 21.15
C GLN A 333 -11.67 25.18 22.26
N LYS A 334 -10.59 24.92 23.01
CA LYS A 334 -10.12 25.81 24.09
C LYS A 334 -9.57 27.12 23.53
N GLU A 335 -8.75 27.03 22.49
CA GLU A 335 -8.10 28.17 21.84
C GLU A 335 -9.11 29.15 21.24
N LEU A 336 -10.21 28.67 20.64
CA LEU A 336 -11.28 29.54 20.14
C LEU A 336 -11.93 30.38 21.26
N ILE A 337 -12.08 29.81 22.45
CA ILE A 337 -12.64 30.50 23.62
C ILE A 337 -11.64 31.51 24.18
N ASP A 338 -10.39 31.09 24.35
CA ASP A 338 -9.34 31.90 24.97
C ASP A 338 -8.91 33.07 24.08
N ALA A 339 -8.78 32.84 22.77
CA ALA A 339 -8.48 33.89 21.79
C ALA A 339 -9.59 34.95 21.76
N LYS A 340 -10.86 34.54 21.83
CA LYS A 340 -12.00 35.46 21.90
C LYS A 340 -12.00 36.30 23.19
N LYS A 341 -11.69 35.69 24.33
CA LYS A 341 -11.53 36.42 25.61
C LYS A 341 -10.39 37.44 25.56
N GLN A 342 -9.29 37.07 24.92
CA GLN A 342 -8.08 37.89 24.80
C GLN A 342 -8.11 38.86 23.61
N LYS A 343 -9.18 38.87 22.80
CA LYS A 343 -9.33 39.68 21.58
C LYS A 343 -8.15 39.54 20.61
N ARG A 344 -7.63 38.32 20.44
CA ARG A 344 -6.58 37.99 19.47
C ARG A 344 -7.08 36.96 18.47
N GLU A 345 -6.38 36.84 17.35
CA GLU A 345 -6.61 35.75 16.40
C GLU A 345 -6.22 34.40 17.02
N PRO A 346 -7.04 33.34 16.83
CA PRO A 346 -6.73 32.01 17.33
C PRO A 346 -5.68 31.32 16.46
N ILE A 347 -4.72 30.66 17.11
CA ILE A 347 -3.76 29.79 16.43
C ILE A 347 -4.38 28.41 16.32
N ILE A 348 -4.99 28.09 15.18
CA ILE A 348 -5.68 26.82 14.96
C ILE A 348 -4.70 25.74 14.49
N LEU A 349 -4.79 24.55 15.10
CA LEU A 349 -4.13 23.35 14.62
C LEU A 349 -4.94 22.73 13.46
N PRO A 350 -4.33 22.50 12.30
CA PRO A 350 -5.01 21.87 11.18
C PRO A 350 -5.25 20.38 11.48
N HIS A 351 -5.99 19.70 10.60
CA HIS A 351 -5.99 18.24 10.63
C HIS A 351 -4.66 17.70 10.10
N PHE A 352 -3.91 16.99 10.94
CA PHE A 352 -2.64 16.39 10.57
C PHE A 352 -2.48 14.96 11.11
N THR A 353 -1.54 14.22 10.53
CA THR A 353 -1.28 12.80 10.84
C THR A 353 0.20 12.59 11.16
N CYS A 354 0.58 11.38 11.59
CA CYS A 354 1.99 11.04 11.80
C CYS A 354 2.87 11.28 10.55
N HIS A 355 2.30 11.11 9.34
CA HIS A 355 3.01 11.42 8.10
C HIS A 355 3.26 12.92 7.93
N GLN A 356 2.35 13.77 8.42
CA GLN A 356 2.55 15.22 8.43
C GLN A 356 3.58 15.66 9.48
N LEU A 357 3.69 14.96 10.62
CA LEU A 357 4.77 15.21 11.58
C LEU A 357 6.14 14.93 10.95
N ARG A 358 6.26 13.82 10.22
CA ARG A 358 7.47 13.52 9.44
C ARG A 358 7.75 14.57 8.37
N HIS A 359 6.72 15.03 7.66
CA HIS A 359 6.86 16.11 6.69
C HIS A 359 7.34 17.40 7.37
N THR A 360 6.79 17.71 8.53
CA THR A 360 7.17 18.85 9.36
C THR A 360 8.64 18.79 9.77
N PHE A 361 9.13 17.64 10.26
CA PHE A 361 10.55 17.44 10.54
C PHE A 361 11.40 17.68 9.29
N ALA A 362 11.01 17.11 8.14
CA ALA A 362 11.74 17.28 6.89
C ALA A 362 11.84 18.75 6.47
N THR A 363 10.75 19.51 6.61
CA THR A 363 10.73 20.96 6.35
C THR A 363 11.69 21.71 7.29
N ARG A 364 11.68 21.42 8.60
CA ARG A 364 12.59 22.05 9.58
C ARG A 364 14.04 21.68 9.30
N LEU A 365 14.30 20.45 8.88
CA LEU A 365 15.63 20.01 8.48
C LEU A 365 16.12 20.75 7.22
N CYS A 366 15.26 20.92 6.21
CA CYS A 366 15.55 21.72 5.01
C CYS A 366 15.84 23.19 5.32
N GLU A 367 15.21 23.76 6.35
CA GLU A 367 15.50 25.13 6.79
C GLU A 367 16.85 25.24 7.50
N SER A 368 17.31 24.16 8.15
CA SER A 368 18.58 24.13 8.88
C SER A 368 19.80 23.86 8.00
N THR A 369 19.64 23.16 6.87
CA THR A 369 20.74 22.77 5.99
C THR A 369 20.31 22.68 4.52
N SER A 370 21.22 23.05 3.62
CA SER A 370 21.05 22.91 2.17
C SER A 370 21.64 21.60 1.61
N ASN A 371 22.21 20.74 2.45
CA ASN A 371 22.75 19.45 2.00
C ASN A 371 21.63 18.42 1.77
N LEU A 372 21.11 18.42 0.54
CA LEU A 372 20.04 17.51 0.11
C LEU A 372 20.39 16.03 0.30
N LYS A 373 21.67 15.65 0.21
CA LYS A 373 22.08 14.24 0.40
C LYS A 373 21.97 13.82 1.85
N ALA A 374 22.37 14.68 2.78
CA ALA A 374 22.20 14.43 4.22
C ALA A 374 20.70 14.34 4.58
N ILE A 375 19.87 15.23 4.03
CA ILE A 375 18.41 15.18 4.22
C ILE A 375 17.84 13.88 3.66
N GLN A 376 18.21 13.51 2.43
CA GLN A 376 17.76 12.27 1.81
C GLN A 376 18.10 11.05 2.67
N ASP A 377 19.32 11.01 3.22
CA ASP A 377 19.83 9.93 4.05
C ASP A 377 19.08 9.83 5.37
N ILE A 378 18.99 10.93 6.15
CA ILE A 378 18.24 10.99 7.42
C ILE A 378 16.77 10.61 7.22
N MET A 379 16.16 11.09 6.14
CA MET A 379 14.78 10.75 5.81
C MET A 379 14.66 9.31 5.29
N GLY A 380 15.70 8.72 4.71
CA GLY A 380 15.63 7.41 4.06
C GLY A 380 14.71 7.45 2.83
N HIS A 381 14.89 8.45 1.96
CA HIS A 381 14.17 8.55 0.68
C HIS A 381 14.96 7.85 -0.43
N ALA A 382 14.40 6.79 -1.02
CA ALA A 382 15.02 6.12 -2.17
C ALA A 382 15.13 7.05 -3.39
N ASN A 383 14.10 7.87 -3.65
CA ASN A 383 14.10 8.87 -4.71
C ASN A 383 14.37 10.27 -4.12
N ILE A 384 15.35 10.98 -4.69
CA ILE A 384 15.71 12.36 -4.30
C ILE A 384 14.61 13.37 -4.63
N GLU A 385 13.77 13.11 -5.64
CA GLU A 385 12.65 13.98 -6.01
C GLU A 385 11.71 14.23 -4.83
N THR A 386 11.48 13.21 -3.99
CA THR A 386 10.67 13.36 -2.78
C THR A 386 11.27 14.38 -1.81
N THR A 387 12.61 14.43 -1.70
CA THR A 387 13.30 15.44 -0.88
C THR A 387 13.22 16.82 -1.54
N MET A 388 13.35 16.89 -2.87
CA MET A 388 13.25 18.14 -3.63
C MET A 388 11.87 18.79 -3.52
N ASP A 389 10.79 18.00 -3.56
CA ASP A 389 9.43 18.50 -3.40
C ASP A 389 9.24 19.18 -2.02
N ILE A 390 9.76 18.56 -0.96
CA ILE A 390 9.71 19.12 0.40
C ILE A 390 10.57 20.38 0.50
N TYR A 391 11.76 20.35 -0.07
CA TYR A 391 12.66 21.52 -0.10
C TYR A 391 12.03 22.69 -0.86
N ALA A 392 11.35 22.42 -1.98
CA ALA A 392 10.63 23.43 -2.75
C ALA A 392 9.52 24.10 -1.92
N GLU A 393 8.83 23.36 -1.06
CA GLU A 393 7.85 23.90 -0.12
C GLU A 393 8.50 24.71 1.00
N ALA A 394 9.54 24.17 1.65
CA ALA A 394 10.26 24.84 2.74
C ALA A 394 10.85 26.20 2.29
N THR A 395 11.26 26.28 1.03
CA THR A 395 11.82 27.51 0.44
C THR A 395 10.77 28.53 0.01
N VAL A 396 9.45 28.28 0.10
CA VAL A 396 8.43 29.28 -0.29
C VAL A 396 8.53 30.54 0.58
N GLY A 397 8.63 30.38 1.90
CA GLY A 397 8.84 31.51 2.81
C GLY A 397 10.21 32.18 2.62
N ALA A 398 11.24 31.39 2.30
CA ALA A 398 12.57 31.91 1.98
C ALA A 398 12.58 32.72 0.67
N LYS A 399 11.80 32.32 -0.34
CA LYS A 399 11.62 33.06 -1.60
C LYS A 399 10.95 34.42 -1.36
N GLN A 400 9.92 34.47 -0.52
CA GLN A 400 9.29 35.74 -0.13
C GLN A 400 10.28 36.68 0.56
N LYS A 401 10.99 36.20 1.59
CA LYS A 401 12.05 36.97 2.26
C LYS A 401 13.18 37.39 1.33
N ALA A 402 13.59 36.54 0.39
CA ALA A 402 14.62 36.87 -0.60
C ALA A 402 14.16 37.98 -1.54
N ILE A 403 12.90 37.98 -1.97
CA ILE A 403 12.31 39.05 -2.79
C ILE A 403 12.13 40.34 -1.98
N GLU A 404 11.70 40.27 -0.72
CA GLU A 404 11.63 41.43 0.17
C GLU A 404 13.02 42.07 0.38
N ASN A 405 14.04 41.24 0.64
CA ASN A 405 15.42 41.69 0.76
C ASN A 405 15.95 42.29 -0.56
N LEU A 406 15.61 41.67 -1.69
CA LEU A 406 15.96 42.19 -3.01
C LEU A 406 15.29 43.54 -3.26
N SER A 407 14.01 43.71 -2.91
CA SER A 407 13.29 44.98 -3.00
C SER A 407 13.89 46.05 -2.08
N ASN A 408 14.31 45.68 -0.87
CA ASN A 408 14.95 46.60 0.07
C ASN A 408 16.35 47.05 -0.41
N ASN A 409 17.08 46.17 -1.11
CA ASN A 409 18.42 46.44 -1.64
C ASN A 409 18.40 47.15 -3.01
N LEU A 410 17.42 46.82 -3.86
CA LEU A 410 17.15 47.52 -5.11
C LEU A 410 16.27 48.74 -4.82
N LYS A 411 16.83 49.78 -4.18
CA LYS A 411 16.24 51.13 -4.19
C LYS A 411 16.36 51.76 -5.59
N LEU A 412 15.82 51.08 -6.60
CA LEU A 412 15.81 51.48 -8.01
C LEU A 412 14.42 51.92 -8.46
N PHE A 413 13.42 51.86 -7.56
CA PHE A 413 12.06 52.35 -7.76
C PHE A 413 11.65 53.24 -6.59
#